data_AF-B5HC66-F1
#
_entry.id   AF-B5HC66-F1
#
_cell.length_a   1.000
_cell.length_b   1.000
_cell.length_c   1.000
_cell.angle_alpha   90.00
_cell.angle_beta   90.00
_cell.angle_gamma   90.00
#
_symmetry.space_group_name_H-M   'P 1'
#
loop_
_entity.id
_entity.type
_entity.pdbx_description
1 polymer ?
#
loop_
_entity_poly.entity_id
_entity_poly.type
_entity_poly.pdbx_seq_one_letter_code
_entity_poly.pdbx_strand_id
1 'polypeptide(L)'
;MDGANRWIAPVLGLPELPFVDFGDDLLQDRPDGVHWKTGPLVDHANGRPFAWVDDEQSDPDDAYVSARHHAGRLRTMSTRGSVCARTTSGPSATSPGPWTRHKPSAEPASRPSDRSVPVPLA
;
A
#
# COMPACT_ATOMS: atom_id res chain seq x y z
N MET A 1 -16.28 7.83 -9.33
CA MET A 1 -15.00 7.19 -8.98
C MET A 1 -15.25 5.84 -8.29
N ASP A 2 -15.70 4.79 -8.99
CA ASP A 2 -15.98 3.47 -8.38
C ASP A 2 -15.39 2.29 -9.21
N GLY A 3 -14.53 2.60 -10.19
CA GLY A 3 -14.15 1.64 -11.23
C GLY A 3 -13.52 0.36 -10.68
N ALA A 4 -12.77 0.43 -9.58
CA ALA A 4 -12.20 -0.76 -8.94
C ALA A 4 -13.28 -1.71 -8.40
N ASN A 5 -14.34 -1.18 -7.78
CA ASN A 5 -15.47 -1.99 -7.31
C ASN A 5 -16.23 -2.63 -8.49
N ARG A 6 -16.25 -1.98 -9.66
CA ARG A 6 -16.89 -2.51 -10.87
C ARG A 6 -16.08 -3.59 -11.58
N TRP A 7 -14.78 -3.38 -11.72
CA TRP A 7 -13.94 -4.18 -12.63
C TRP A 7 -12.97 -5.13 -11.90
N ILE A 8 -12.56 -4.81 -10.67
CA ILE A 8 -11.54 -5.57 -9.94
C ILE A 8 -12.18 -6.42 -8.83
N ALA A 9 -13.05 -5.81 -8.01
CA ALA A 9 -13.64 -6.49 -6.85
C ALA A 9 -14.32 -7.84 -7.21
N PRO A 10 -15.12 -7.96 -8.30
CA PRO A 10 -15.76 -9.23 -8.65
C PRO A 10 -14.76 -10.33 -9.03
N VAL A 11 -13.65 -9.96 -9.68
CA VAL A 11 -12.60 -10.90 -10.09
C VAL A 11 -11.88 -11.49 -8.88
N LEU A 12 -11.77 -10.71 -7.81
CA LEU A 12 -11.14 -11.10 -6.56
C LEU A 12 -12.12 -11.69 -5.52
N GLY A 13 -13.42 -11.76 -5.85
CA GLY A 13 -14.46 -12.19 -4.90
C GLY A 13 -14.64 -11.24 -3.71
N LEU A 14 -14.26 -9.96 -3.87
CA LEU A 14 -14.39 -8.95 -2.85
C LEU A 14 -15.79 -8.32 -2.88
N PRO A 15 -16.35 -7.95 -1.71
CA PRO A 15 -17.54 -7.12 -1.66
C PRO A 15 -17.22 -5.70 -2.18
N GLU A 16 -18.24 -4.87 -2.32
CA GLU A 16 -18.02 -3.44 -2.54
C GLU A 16 -17.22 -2.86 -1.36
N LEU A 17 -16.07 -2.27 -1.67
CA LEU A 17 -15.19 -1.68 -0.66
C LEU A 17 -15.39 -0.17 -0.57
N PRO A 18 -15.33 0.40 0.64
CA PRO A 18 -15.30 1.85 0.80
C PRO A 18 -14.04 2.41 0.14
N PHE A 19 -14.19 3.57 -0.50
CA PHE A 19 -13.10 4.29 -1.15
C PHE A 19 -13.16 5.78 -0.78
N VAL A 20 -12.03 6.47 -0.96
CA VAL A 20 -11.95 7.92 -0.81
C VAL A 20 -12.20 8.54 -2.17
N ASP A 21 -13.23 9.40 -2.28
CA ASP A 21 -13.43 10.22 -3.46
C ASP A 21 -12.57 11.48 -3.35
N PHE A 22 -11.73 11.70 -4.36
CA PHE A 22 -10.80 12.83 -4.39
C PHE A 22 -11.42 14.08 -5.04
N GLY A 23 -12.58 13.96 -5.70
CA GLY A 23 -13.30 15.09 -6.29
C GLY A 23 -12.41 15.96 -7.18
N ASP A 24 -12.42 17.27 -6.92
CA ASP A 24 -11.69 18.28 -7.70
C ASP A 24 -10.17 18.24 -7.49
N ASP A 25 -9.67 17.62 -6.41
CA ASP A 25 -8.23 17.47 -6.15
C ASP A 25 -7.61 16.36 -7.02
N LEU A 26 -8.42 15.58 -7.74
CA LEU A 26 -7.94 14.47 -8.55
C LEU A 26 -6.89 14.93 -9.58
N LEU A 27 -5.70 14.34 -9.46
CA LEU A 27 -4.58 14.57 -10.37
C LEU A 27 -4.18 16.06 -10.49
N GLN A 28 -4.55 16.89 -9.52
CA GLN A 28 -4.20 18.31 -9.52
C GLN A 28 -2.85 18.52 -8.86
N ASP A 29 -1.89 19.04 -9.62
CA ASP A 29 -0.62 19.46 -9.05
C ASP A 29 -0.83 20.59 -8.04
N ARG A 30 -0.15 20.46 -6.90
CA ARG A 30 -0.20 21.48 -5.86
C ARG A 30 1.04 22.37 -5.91
N PRO A 31 0.89 23.70 -5.77
CA PRO A 31 2.04 24.62 -5.76
C PRO A 31 3.04 24.37 -4.62
N ASP A 32 2.60 23.73 -3.53
CA ASP A 32 3.45 23.39 -2.38
C ASP A 32 4.21 22.07 -2.56
N GLY A 33 4.06 21.39 -3.71
CA GLY A 33 4.72 20.14 -4.03
C GLY A 33 4.20 18.93 -3.25
N VAL A 34 3.16 19.09 -2.44
CA VAL A 34 2.49 18.00 -1.74
C VAL A 34 1.67 17.20 -2.76
N HIS A 35 1.73 15.87 -2.67
CA HIS A 35 0.97 14.98 -3.53
C HIS A 35 -0.53 15.23 -3.36
N TRP A 36 -1.26 15.24 -4.47
CA TRP A 36 -2.69 15.57 -4.51
C TRP A 36 -3.56 14.64 -3.65
N LYS A 37 -3.14 13.37 -3.47
CA LYS A 37 -3.78 12.40 -2.56
C LYS A 37 -3.61 12.76 -1.08
N THR A 38 -2.54 13.47 -0.70
CA THR A 38 -2.11 13.59 0.71
C THR A 38 -3.12 14.35 1.57
N GLY A 39 -3.61 15.51 1.10
CA GLY A 39 -4.62 16.30 1.84
C GLY A 39 -5.91 15.52 2.08
N PRO A 40 -6.59 15.05 1.01
CA PRO A 40 -7.81 14.27 1.12
C PRO A 40 -7.67 13.01 2.00
N LEU A 41 -6.54 12.31 1.93
CA LEU A 41 -6.30 11.13 2.78
C LEU A 41 -6.15 11.49 4.27
N VAL A 42 -5.46 12.59 4.58
CA VAL A 42 -5.33 13.08 5.97
C VAL A 42 -6.68 13.52 6.51
N ASP A 43 -7.47 14.23 5.70
CA ASP A 43 -8.81 14.68 6.08
C ASP A 43 -9.77 13.50 6.26
N HIS A 44 -9.72 12.51 5.37
CA HIS A 44 -10.48 11.27 5.48
C HIS A 44 -10.10 10.46 6.73
N ALA A 45 -8.82 10.44 7.11
CA ALA A 45 -8.36 9.79 8.32
C ALA A 45 -8.95 10.44 9.58
N ASN A 46 -9.17 11.76 9.57
CA ASN A 46 -9.82 12.53 10.64
C ASN A 46 -9.23 12.21 12.03
N GLY A 47 -7.90 12.21 12.14
CA GLY A 47 -7.18 11.92 13.37
C GLY A 47 -7.07 10.43 13.73
N ARG A 48 -7.64 9.51 12.93
CA ARG A 48 -7.49 8.07 13.13
C ARG A 48 -6.14 7.61 12.59
N PRO A 49 -5.42 6.71 13.29
CA PRO A 49 -4.24 6.08 12.73
C PRO A 49 -4.55 5.43 11.38
N PHE A 50 -3.72 5.70 10.37
CA PHE A 50 -3.86 5.10 9.05
C PHE A 50 -2.51 4.74 8.45
N ALA A 51 -2.53 3.78 7.54
CA ALA A 51 -1.40 3.42 6.69
C ALA A 51 -1.74 3.77 5.25
N TRP A 52 -0.77 4.33 4.54
CA TRP A 52 -0.90 4.64 3.12
C TRP A 52 0.41 4.27 2.42
N VAL A 53 0.26 3.50 1.33
CA VAL A 53 1.35 2.90 0.56
C VAL A 53 1.17 3.33 -0.87
N ASP A 54 2.17 4.01 -1.39
CA ASP A 54 2.14 4.64 -2.71
C ASP A 54 3.58 4.99 -3.09
N ASP A 55 3.94 4.77 -4.34
CA ASP A 55 5.29 4.97 -4.87
C ASP A 55 5.58 6.41 -5.28
N GLU A 56 4.54 7.26 -5.36
CA GLU A 56 4.62 8.67 -5.73
C GLU A 56 4.84 9.59 -4.51
N GLN A 57 4.94 9.04 -3.30
CA GLN A 57 5.18 9.79 -2.08
C GLN A 57 6.57 10.45 -2.03
N SER A 58 6.61 11.65 -1.45
CA SER A 58 7.78 12.51 -1.38
C SER A 58 7.92 13.19 0.00
N ASP A 59 9.06 13.85 0.24
CA ASP A 59 9.34 14.55 1.51
C ASP A 59 8.28 15.62 1.89
N PRO A 60 7.74 16.43 0.95
CA PRO A 60 6.63 17.35 1.22
C PRO A 60 5.39 16.67 1.83
N ASP A 61 5.06 15.45 1.40
CA ASP A 61 3.91 14.70 1.93
C ASP A 61 4.09 14.39 3.40
N ASP A 62 5.31 14.02 3.77
CA ASP A 62 5.64 13.66 5.14
C ASP A 62 5.63 14.85 6.08
N ALA A 63 6.14 15.99 5.62
CA ALA A 63 6.03 17.25 6.33
C ALA A 63 4.56 17.66 6.52
N TYR A 64 3.74 17.52 5.47
CA TYR A 64 2.32 17.84 5.52
C TYR A 64 1.58 16.97 6.54
N VAL A 65 1.76 15.64 6.50
CA VAL A 65 1.09 14.72 7.44
C VAL A 65 1.57 14.96 8.87
N SER A 66 2.88 15.12 9.10
CA SER A 66 3.43 15.32 10.45
C SER A 66 2.91 16.60 11.12
N ALA A 67 2.68 17.65 10.32
CA ALA A 67 2.14 18.92 10.81
C ALA A 67 0.65 18.85 11.16
N ARG A 68 -0.13 17.97 10.50
CA ARG A 68 -1.60 17.96 10.57
C ARG A 68 -2.19 16.73 11.27
N HIS A 69 -1.43 15.65 11.42
CA HIS A 69 -1.92 14.38 11.93
C HIS A 69 -1.02 13.82 13.04
N HIS A 70 -1.41 14.08 14.28
CA HIS A 70 -0.63 13.70 15.47
C HIS A 70 -0.82 12.24 15.91
N ALA A 71 -1.90 11.59 15.47
CA ALA A 71 -2.06 10.15 15.67
C ALA A 71 -1.09 9.43 14.72
N GLY A 72 -0.21 8.60 15.30
CA GLY A 72 0.93 8.00 14.59
C GLY A 72 0.56 7.38 13.24
N ARG A 73 1.40 7.62 12.23
CA ARG A 73 1.29 7.04 10.90
C ARG A 73 2.22 5.84 10.77
N LEU A 74 1.71 4.73 10.26
CA LEU A 74 2.55 3.63 9.80
C LEU A 74 2.85 3.81 8.31
N ARG A 75 4.12 4.00 7.97
CA ARG A 75 4.61 3.90 6.60
C ARG A 75 4.85 2.44 6.24
N THR A 76 4.53 2.05 5.02
CA THR A 76 5.27 0.96 4.37
C THR A 76 6.13 1.55 3.26
N MET A 77 7.39 1.11 3.21
CA MET A 77 8.51 1.65 2.43
C MET A 77 8.18 2.15 1.01
N SER A 78 8.69 3.35 0.68
CA SER A 78 9.13 3.65 -0.67
C SER A 78 10.43 2.86 -0.95
N THR A 79 10.57 2.32 -2.16
CA THR A 79 11.74 1.52 -2.56
C THR A 79 13.00 2.36 -2.81
N ARG A 80 12.95 3.68 -2.62
CA ARG A 80 14.08 4.60 -2.77
C ARG A 80 14.42 5.23 -1.41
N GLY A 81 15.55 4.80 -0.86
CA GLY A 81 15.87 4.92 0.56
C GLY A 81 16.31 6.30 1.05
N SER A 82 15.91 6.60 2.29
CA SER A 82 16.79 6.91 3.43
C SER A 82 15.89 7.11 4.65
N VAL A 83 16.09 6.30 5.70
CA VAL A 83 15.29 6.35 6.92
C VAL A 83 16.05 7.09 8.00
N CYS A 84 15.50 8.22 8.45
CA CYS A 84 15.73 8.74 9.79
C CYS A 84 14.54 8.32 10.64
N ALA A 85 14.56 7.09 11.16
CA ALA A 85 13.57 6.62 12.13
C ALA A 85 13.85 7.34 13.45
N ARG A 86 13.21 8.49 13.68
CA ARG A 86 13.14 9.07 15.02
C ARG A 86 11.96 8.40 15.73
N THR A 87 12.23 7.25 16.33
CA THR A 87 11.36 6.69 17.36
C THR A 87 11.30 7.71 18.50
N THR A 88 10.13 8.27 18.77
CA THR A 88 9.90 8.89 20.09
C THR A 88 9.99 7.77 21.11
N SER A 89 11.05 7.84 21.92
CA SER A 89 11.42 6.88 22.95
C SER A 89 10.34 6.79 24.03
N GLY A 90 9.79 5.59 24.21
CA GLY A 90 8.99 5.11 25.35
C GLY A 90 9.20 3.58 25.47
N PRO A 91 9.27 2.99 26.68
CA PRO A 91 10.19 1.89 26.91
C PRO A 91 9.69 0.52 26.43
N SER A 92 10.61 -0.20 25.81
CA SER A 92 10.64 -1.65 25.57
C SER A 92 9.51 -2.23 24.73
N ALA A 93 9.64 -2.11 23.41
CA ALA A 93 9.15 -3.13 22.48
C ALA A 93 10.37 -3.85 21.91
N THR A 94 10.49 -5.13 22.26
CA THR A 94 11.46 -6.08 21.69
C THR A 94 11.52 -5.92 20.17
N SER A 95 12.70 -5.61 19.62
CA SER A 95 12.90 -5.51 18.17
C SER A 95 12.50 -6.83 17.49
N PRO A 96 11.58 -6.82 16.51
CA PRO A 96 11.50 -7.94 15.58
C PRO A 96 12.75 -7.91 14.70
N GLY A 97 13.48 -9.02 14.67
CA GLY A 97 14.67 -9.19 13.83
C GLY A 97 14.39 -8.95 12.34
N PRO A 98 15.44 -8.75 11.52
CA PRO A 98 15.27 -8.40 10.12
C PRO A 98 14.56 -9.53 9.35
N TRP A 99 13.53 -9.17 8.61
CA TRP A 99 12.85 -10.07 7.68
C TRP A 99 13.77 -10.36 6.48
N THR A 100 14.40 -11.52 6.47
CA THR A 100 15.12 -12.02 5.30
C THR A 100 14.12 -12.42 4.21
N ARG A 101 14.21 -11.74 3.06
CA ARG A 101 13.52 -12.15 1.83
C ARG A 101 14.12 -13.48 1.37
N HIS A 102 13.45 -14.60 1.64
CA HIS A 102 13.71 -15.83 0.91
C HIS A 102 13.20 -15.65 -0.51
N LYS A 103 14.13 -15.44 -1.47
CA LYS A 103 13.82 -15.69 -2.88
C LYS A 103 13.75 -17.21 -3.07
N PRO A 104 12.63 -17.79 -3.52
CA PRO A 104 12.66 -19.18 -3.98
C PRO A 104 13.60 -19.25 -5.18
N SER A 105 14.63 -20.09 -5.08
CA SER A 105 15.53 -20.39 -6.18
C SER A 105 14.70 -21.08 -7.27
N ALA A 106 14.78 -20.58 -8.50
CA ALA A 106 14.12 -21.20 -9.64
C ALA A 106 14.78 -22.57 -9.91
N GLU A 107 14.10 -23.66 -9.58
CA GLU A 107 14.41 -24.97 -10.15
C GLU A 107 13.92 -25.00 -11.61
N PRO A 108 14.73 -25.45 -12.57
CA PRO A 108 14.22 -25.70 -13.92
C PRO A 108 13.33 -26.94 -13.91
N ALA A 109 12.04 -26.75 -14.21
CA ALA A 109 11.10 -27.84 -14.38
C ALA A 109 11.49 -28.71 -15.58
N SER A 110 12.11 -29.86 -15.31
CA SER A 110 12.18 -30.97 -16.26
C SER A 110 10.76 -31.50 -16.49
N ARG A 111 10.24 -31.35 -17.71
CA ARG A 111 9.00 -32.00 -18.16
C ARG A 111 9.20 -33.52 -18.20
N PRO A 112 8.27 -34.33 -17.68
CA PRO A 112 8.01 -35.64 -18.23
C PRO A 112 6.80 -35.58 -19.15
N SER A 113 6.97 -36.19 -20.32
CA SER A 113 6.03 -36.32 -21.42
C SER A 113 4.73 -37.02 -21.04
N ASP A 114 3.65 -36.48 -21.61
CA ASP A 114 2.55 -37.18 -22.28
C ASP A 114 2.10 -38.54 -21.70
N ARG A 115 0.92 -38.54 -21.05
CA ARG A 115 0.07 -39.73 -20.99
C ARG A 115 -1.40 -39.32 -20.84
N SER A 116 -2.13 -39.50 -21.93
CA SER A 116 -3.58 -39.45 -22.05
C SER A 116 -4.29 -40.23 -20.93
N VAL A 117 -5.37 -39.65 -20.39
CA VAL A 117 -6.36 -40.38 -19.58
C VAL A 117 -7.75 -40.00 -20.07
N PRO A 118 -8.64 -40.96 -20.38
CA PRO A 118 -9.96 -40.69 -20.95
C PRO A 118 -10.97 -40.24 -19.87
N VAL A 119 -11.87 -39.34 -20.27
CA VAL A 119 -13.05 -38.89 -19.50
C VAL A 119 -14.16 -39.92 -19.65
N PRO A 120 -14.81 -40.40 -18.57
CA PRO A 120 -16.11 -41.01 -18.68
C PRO A 120 -17.21 -39.96 -18.48
N LEU A 121 -18.18 -39.93 -19.41
CA LEU A 121 -19.48 -39.30 -19.20
C LEU A 121 -20.30 -40.15 -18.23
N ALA A 122 -20.95 -39.49 -17.27
CA ALA A 122 -22.24 -39.87 -16.72
C ALA A 122 -22.98 -38.59 -16.32
#